data_AF-A0A836V886-F1
#
_entry.id   AF-A0A836V886-F1
#
_cell.length_a   1.000
_cell.length_b   1.000
_cell.length_c   1.000
_cell.angle_alpha   90.00
_cell.angle_beta   90.00
_cell.angle_gamma   90.00
#
_symmetry.space_group_name_H-M   'P 1'
#
loop_
_entity.id
_entity.type
_entity.pdbx_description
1 polymer ?
#
loop_
_entity_poly.entity_id
_entity_poly.type
_entity_poly.pdbx_seq_one_letter_code
_entity_poly.pdbx_strand_id
1 'polypeptide(L)'
;MKRKKTLLAIAFAGGMLNSQVTAFAEEPRSTQTLIQNVENDSRMRPEVQAYYLLRISNSYLSNKDRTAVEAQNNSLHTLGPRTIGRDNFFVNWADQVSLQAQSAKVGVKSQNGDQTSSDKIPSENLKLAEQAAHSALKLAGKTSSRLTELNIYFIASQLFQMTGNKIEEQRCTRFFEDAIKACESKAPTIPEEAIAASSILNSMAYGKIPVRIPDYVDPRSSRTPTVKPFTEEEFKSSEAFKLRSIAILDRLPSNNHDRRKAHRDLALWYETLGKNELAEQQKQVLFNLVGIRDESILNPQPAGCGSVVWWTIERIKHKFMCGVG
;
A
#
# COMPACT_ATOMS: atom_id res chain seq x y z
N MET A 1 -29.38 67.95 -42.53
CA MET A 1 -28.77 67.53 -43.82
C MET A 1 -27.30 67.95 -43.79
N LYS A 2 -26.36 67.02 -44.06
CA LYS A 2 -24.88 67.19 -44.18
C LYS A 2 -24.13 67.32 -42.83
N ARG A 3 -23.48 66.23 -42.35
CA ARG A 3 -22.12 65.70 -42.70
C ARG A 3 -21.01 66.61 -42.10
N LYS A 4 -19.93 66.15 -41.47
CA LYS A 4 -19.27 64.85 -41.28
C LYS A 4 -18.07 65.11 -40.33
N LYS A 5 -17.75 64.13 -39.47
CA LYS A 5 -16.41 63.63 -39.09
C LYS A 5 -15.41 64.57 -38.40
N THR A 6 -14.83 64.08 -37.29
CA THR A 6 -13.39 64.00 -36.90
C THR A 6 -13.38 63.66 -35.40
N LEU A 7 -13.42 62.40 -34.94
CA LEU A 7 -12.35 61.39 -34.85
C LEU A 7 -10.95 61.93 -34.51
N LEU A 8 -10.48 61.52 -33.32
CA LEU A 8 -9.11 61.49 -32.81
C LEU A 8 -8.47 62.81 -32.33
N ALA A 9 -8.53 63.02 -31.02
CA ALA A 9 -7.45 63.65 -30.24
C ALA A 9 -7.47 63.05 -28.82
N ILE A 10 -6.99 61.81 -28.70
CA ILE A 10 -6.47 61.28 -27.44
C ILE A 10 -5.01 61.74 -27.39
N ALA A 11 -4.73 62.75 -26.58
CA ALA A 11 -3.43 62.95 -25.96
C ALA A 11 -3.51 64.05 -24.89
N PHE A 12 -3.37 63.62 -23.64
CA PHE A 12 -2.69 64.32 -22.56
C PHE A 12 -3.11 65.75 -22.21
N ALA A 13 -4.00 65.87 -21.22
CA ALA A 13 -3.74 66.69 -20.03
C ALA A 13 -4.89 66.56 -19.02
N GLY A 14 -4.58 66.13 -17.79
CA GLY A 14 -5.34 66.54 -16.60
C GLY A 14 -5.90 65.43 -15.72
N GLY A 15 -5.18 65.14 -14.63
CA GLY A 15 -5.76 64.76 -13.34
C GLY A 15 -6.21 63.31 -13.21
N MET A 16 -5.38 62.42 -12.70
CA MET A 16 -5.34 62.06 -11.27
C MET A 16 -6.72 61.70 -10.68
N LEU A 17 -6.79 60.44 -10.22
CA LEU A 17 -7.78 59.77 -9.36
C LEU A 17 -8.65 58.74 -10.09
N ASN A 18 -8.57 57.51 -9.56
CA ASN A 18 -9.25 56.27 -9.94
C ASN A 18 -8.64 55.45 -11.08
N SER A 19 -7.45 54.92 -10.83
CA SER A 19 -7.04 53.62 -11.37
C SER A 19 -7.90 52.51 -10.76
N GLN A 20 -9.16 52.40 -11.17
CA GLN A 20 -9.82 51.10 -11.17
C GLN A 20 -9.25 50.34 -12.38
N VAL A 21 -8.05 49.80 -12.18
CA VAL A 21 -7.62 48.63 -12.91
C VAL A 21 -8.71 47.60 -12.64
N THR A 22 -9.46 47.24 -13.68
CA THR A 22 -10.12 45.94 -13.79
C THR A 22 -9.03 44.89 -13.57
N ALA A 23 -8.77 44.61 -12.29
CA ALA A 23 -8.11 43.42 -11.87
C ALA A 23 -8.95 42.30 -12.47
N PHE A 24 -8.29 41.46 -13.24
CA PHE A 24 -8.77 40.12 -13.57
C PHE A 24 -9.50 39.59 -12.35
N ALA A 25 -10.83 39.48 -12.46
CA ALA A 25 -11.58 38.66 -11.55
C ALA A 25 -10.97 37.26 -11.73
N GLU A 26 -10.11 36.86 -10.80
CA GLU A 26 -9.91 35.45 -10.55
C GLU A 26 -11.32 34.91 -10.29
N GLU A 27 -11.84 34.18 -11.27
CA GLU A 27 -12.96 33.28 -11.01
C GLU A 27 -12.62 32.53 -9.71
N PRO A 28 -13.57 32.41 -8.76
CA PRO A 28 -13.31 31.71 -7.52
C PRO A 28 -12.86 30.30 -7.90
N ARG A 29 -11.55 30.03 -7.75
CA ARG A 29 -11.00 28.69 -7.89
C ARG A 29 -11.88 27.80 -7.03
N SER A 30 -12.53 26.82 -7.67
CA SER A 30 -13.37 25.81 -7.03
C SER A 30 -12.85 25.52 -5.62
N THR A 31 -13.66 25.83 -4.61
CA THR A 31 -13.39 25.61 -3.18
C THR A 31 -13.40 24.13 -2.80
N GLN A 32 -13.13 23.24 -3.75
CA GLN A 32 -13.05 21.82 -3.52
C GLN A 32 -11.77 21.49 -2.76
N THR A 33 -11.93 20.81 -1.63
CA THR A 33 -10.81 20.31 -0.84
C THR A 33 -10.01 19.27 -1.63
N LEU A 34 -8.75 19.05 -1.27
CA LEU A 34 -7.93 18.00 -1.89
C LEU A 34 -8.64 16.64 -1.92
N ILE A 35 -9.33 16.29 -0.84
CA ILE A 35 -10.12 15.04 -0.74
C ILE A 35 -11.23 15.01 -1.79
N GLN A 36 -11.99 16.10 -1.95
CA GLN A 36 -13.06 16.22 -2.94
C GLN A 36 -12.51 16.19 -4.37
N ASN A 37 -11.33 16.75 -4.61
CA ASN A 37 -10.69 16.70 -5.93
C ASN A 37 -10.39 15.26 -6.33
N VAL A 38 -9.86 14.44 -5.42
CA VAL A 38 -9.60 13.02 -5.69
C VAL A 38 -10.89 12.22 -5.82
N GLU A 39 -11.86 12.42 -4.91
CA GLU A 39 -13.14 11.70 -4.91
C GLU A 39 -13.93 11.90 -6.22
N ASN A 40 -13.85 13.11 -6.79
CA ASN A 40 -14.60 13.48 -8.00
C ASN A 40 -13.79 13.35 -9.31
N ASP A 41 -12.52 12.92 -9.27
CA ASP A 41 -11.73 12.76 -10.50
C ASP A 41 -12.16 11.51 -11.30
N SER A 42 -13.14 11.72 -12.18
CA SER A 42 -13.67 10.71 -13.09
C SER A 42 -12.63 10.07 -14.04
N ARG A 43 -11.42 10.64 -14.15
CA ARG A 43 -10.34 10.07 -14.97
C ARG A 43 -9.63 8.92 -14.26
N MET A 44 -9.82 8.78 -12.95
CA MET A 44 -9.19 7.73 -12.15
C MET A 44 -10.14 6.55 -11.91
N ARG A 45 -9.58 5.35 -11.93
CA ARG A 45 -10.31 4.15 -11.48
C ARG A 45 -10.56 4.19 -9.96
N PRO A 46 -11.63 3.58 -9.44
CA PRO A 46 -11.94 3.60 -8.01
C PRO A 46 -10.79 3.15 -7.10
N GLU A 47 -10.02 2.13 -7.50
CA GLU A 47 -8.85 1.62 -6.76
C GLU A 47 -7.77 2.69 -6.61
N VAL A 48 -7.54 3.44 -7.69
CA VAL A 48 -6.53 4.49 -7.75
C VAL A 48 -6.96 5.66 -6.88
N GLN A 49 -8.23 6.06 -6.95
CA GLN A 49 -8.79 7.10 -6.08
C GLN A 49 -8.68 6.70 -4.61
N ALA A 50 -9.09 5.47 -4.26
CA ALA A 50 -9.00 4.94 -2.90
C ALA A 50 -7.56 4.93 -2.38
N TYR A 51 -6.60 4.52 -3.22
CA TYR A 51 -5.17 4.61 -2.90
C TYR A 51 -4.74 6.03 -2.56
N TYR A 52 -5.02 7.00 -3.43
CA TYR A 52 -4.62 8.40 -3.18
C TYR A 52 -5.26 8.96 -1.91
N LEU A 53 -6.52 8.64 -1.65
CA LEU A 53 -7.23 9.07 -0.44
C LEU A 53 -6.63 8.46 0.83
N LEU A 54 -6.34 7.17 0.86
CA LEU A 54 -5.64 6.53 1.98
C LEU A 54 -4.22 7.10 2.16
N ARG A 55 -3.54 7.50 1.08
CA ARG A 55 -2.22 8.12 1.13
C ARG A 55 -2.28 9.53 1.72
N ILE A 56 -3.29 10.31 1.32
CA ILE A 56 -3.59 11.61 1.91
C ILE A 56 -3.86 11.45 3.41
N SER A 57 -4.67 10.45 3.79
CA SER A 57 -4.91 10.11 5.19
C SER A 57 -3.60 9.85 5.94
N ASN A 58 -2.73 8.98 5.41
CA ASN A 58 -1.45 8.68 6.05
C ASN A 58 -0.52 9.92 6.14
N SER A 59 -0.57 10.79 5.15
CA SER A 59 0.22 12.01 5.10
C SER A 59 -0.20 13.02 6.16
N TYR A 60 -1.51 13.15 6.44
CA TYR A 60 -2.01 13.97 7.55
C TYR A 60 -1.62 13.40 8.92
N LEU A 61 -1.49 12.07 9.05
CA LEU A 61 -1.02 11.44 10.29
C LEU A 61 0.49 11.55 10.49
N SER A 62 1.27 11.60 9.41
CA SER A 62 2.73 11.63 9.46
C SER A 62 3.33 13.03 9.48
N ASN A 63 2.60 14.04 8.99
CA ASN A 63 3.06 15.42 8.90
C ASN A 63 2.24 16.35 9.81
N LYS A 64 2.94 17.25 10.51
CA LYS A 64 2.31 18.28 11.35
C LYS A 64 1.82 19.48 10.52
N ASP A 65 2.41 19.73 9.36
CA ASP A 65 2.04 20.87 8.49
C ASP A 65 1.07 20.45 7.38
N ARG A 66 -0.16 20.95 7.49
CA ARG A 66 -1.24 20.76 6.50
C ARG A 66 -0.87 21.30 5.12
N THR A 67 -0.23 22.46 5.05
CA THR A 67 0.08 23.14 3.78
C THR A 67 1.08 22.32 2.98
N ALA A 68 2.09 21.77 3.65
CA ALA A 68 3.05 20.85 3.04
C ALA A 68 2.38 19.57 2.51
N VAL A 69 1.46 18.98 3.27
CA VAL A 69 0.69 17.79 2.83
C VAL A 69 -0.11 18.09 1.57
N GLU A 70 -0.84 19.21 1.55
CA GLU A 70 -1.67 19.58 0.40
C GLU A 70 -0.82 19.90 -0.83
N ALA A 71 0.27 20.66 -0.68
CA ALA A 71 1.19 20.96 -1.78
C ALA A 71 1.83 19.70 -2.38
N GLN A 72 2.31 18.79 -1.53
CA GLN A 72 2.93 17.53 -1.97
C GLN A 72 1.92 16.66 -2.74
N ASN A 73 0.70 16.50 -2.23
CA ASN A 73 -0.29 15.62 -2.85
C ASN A 73 -0.90 16.22 -4.13
N ASN A 74 -1.07 17.54 -4.20
CA ASN A 74 -1.50 18.23 -5.44
C ASN A 74 -0.52 17.99 -6.59
N SER A 75 0.79 17.97 -6.32
CA SER A 75 1.82 17.72 -7.34
C SER A 75 1.83 16.27 -7.87
N LEU A 76 1.30 15.32 -7.10
CA LEU A 76 1.32 13.88 -7.43
C LEU A 76 0.01 13.41 -8.05
N HIS A 77 -1.08 14.14 -7.80
CA HIS A 77 -2.34 14.01 -8.52
C HIS A 77 -2.19 14.34 -10.02
N THR A 78 -1.33 15.31 -10.36
CA THR A 78 -1.12 15.75 -11.75
C THR A 78 -0.24 14.83 -12.59
N LEU A 79 0.56 13.95 -11.98
CA LEU A 79 1.49 13.07 -12.70
C LEU A 79 0.86 11.79 -13.27
N GLY A 80 -0.43 11.55 -13.00
CA GLY A 80 -1.20 10.43 -13.54
C GLY A 80 -0.78 9.04 -13.00
N PRO A 81 -1.67 8.04 -13.04
CA PRO A 81 -1.42 6.74 -12.45
C PRO A 81 -0.57 5.87 -13.38
N ARG A 82 0.72 6.16 -13.51
CA ARG A 82 1.60 5.38 -14.42
C ARG A 82 2.03 4.01 -13.86
N THR A 83 1.75 3.71 -12.59
CA THR A 83 2.28 2.49 -11.92
C THR A 83 1.31 1.79 -10.95
N ILE A 84 0.08 2.30 -10.77
CA ILE A 84 -0.91 1.70 -9.85
C ILE A 84 -1.70 0.63 -10.61
N GLY A 85 -1.10 -0.55 -10.72
CA GLY A 85 -1.69 -1.70 -11.41
C GLY A 85 -0.93 -3.01 -11.27
N ARG A 86 0.15 -3.06 -10.47
CA ARG A 86 0.77 -4.32 -10.07
C ARG A 86 0.23 -4.68 -8.70
N ASP A 87 -0.38 -5.86 -8.58
CA ASP A 87 -1.01 -6.37 -7.36
C ASP A 87 -0.11 -6.27 -6.12
N ASN A 88 1.21 -6.41 -6.29
CA ASN A 88 2.19 -6.26 -5.23
C ASN A 88 2.28 -4.86 -4.61
N PHE A 89 1.72 -3.83 -5.26
CA PHE A 89 1.80 -2.45 -4.78
C PHE A 89 1.00 -2.25 -3.48
N PHE A 90 -0.25 -2.70 -3.45
CA PHE A 90 -1.10 -2.57 -2.26
C PHE A 90 -0.58 -3.42 -1.11
N VAL A 91 -0.07 -4.62 -1.39
CA VAL A 91 0.55 -5.49 -0.37
C VAL A 91 1.77 -4.83 0.27
N ASN A 92 2.69 -4.31 -0.55
CA ASN A 92 3.87 -3.61 -0.02
C ASN A 92 3.50 -2.38 0.82
N TRP A 93 2.41 -1.71 0.47
CA TRP A 93 1.95 -0.56 1.23
C TRP A 93 1.22 -0.96 2.52
N ALA A 94 0.42 -2.03 2.48
CA ALA A 94 -0.18 -2.65 3.66
C ALA A 94 0.88 -3.04 4.70
N ASP A 95 1.99 -3.63 4.27
CA ASP A 95 3.14 -3.94 5.12
C ASP A 95 3.70 -2.69 5.82
N GLN A 96 3.89 -1.60 5.06
CA GLN A 96 4.43 -0.34 5.59
C GLN A 96 3.48 0.30 6.61
N VAL A 97 2.19 0.38 6.31
CA VAL A 97 1.20 1.00 7.20
C VAL A 97 1.00 0.13 8.45
N SER A 98 1.03 -1.19 8.34
CA SER A 98 0.96 -2.09 9.50
C SER A 98 2.14 -1.86 10.45
N LEU A 99 3.36 -1.75 9.92
CA LEU A 99 4.55 -1.46 10.73
C LEU A 99 4.45 -0.09 11.43
N GLN A 100 3.94 0.93 10.74
CA GLN A 100 3.71 2.27 11.32
C GLN A 100 2.69 2.22 12.47
N ALA A 101 1.56 1.53 12.28
CA ALA A 101 0.51 1.41 13.30
C ALA A 101 0.99 0.65 14.55
N GLN A 102 1.77 -0.43 14.39
CA GLN A 102 2.38 -1.14 15.52
C GLN A 102 3.36 -0.25 16.30
N SER A 103 4.17 0.53 15.59
CA SER A 103 5.11 1.48 16.21
C SER A 103 4.37 2.55 17.02
N ALA A 104 3.28 3.10 16.48
CA ALA A 104 2.42 4.06 17.19
C ALA A 104 1.81 3.45 18.47
N LYS A 105 1.38 2.18 18.42
CA LYS A 105 0.80 1.48 19.58
C LYS A 105 1.81 1.26 20.71
N VAL A 106 3.07 0.96 20.40
CA VAL A 106 4.14 0.82 21.40
C VAL A 106 4.50 2.18 22.00
N GLY A 107 4.58 3.24 21.19
CA GLY A 107 4.83 4.61 21.65
C GLY A 107 3.78 5.09 22.67
N VAL A 108 2.50 4.81 22.43
CA VAL A 108 1.39 5.18 23.34
C VAL A 108 1.48 4.44 24.69
N LYS A 109 1.95 3.18 24.71
CA LYS A 109 2.14 2.43 25.97
C LYS A 109 3.31 2.94 26.81
N SER A 110 4.34 3.52 26.17
CA SER A 110 5.52 4.05 26.85
C SER A 110 5.33 5.47 27.41
N GLN A 111 4.25 6.16 27.02
CA GLN A 111 3.95 7.56 27.38
C GLN A 111 3.10 7.75 28.65
N ASN A 112 2.89 6.69 29.44
CA ASN A 112 2.30 6.83 30.79
C ASN A 112 3.28 7.40 31.83
N GLY A 113 4.47 7.83 31.42
CA GLY A 113 5.41 8.63 32.22
C GLY A 113 5.64 9.99 31.56
N ASP A 114 4.99 11.01 32.10
CA ASP A 114 5.35 12.43 32.09
C ASP A 114 6.21 12.94 30.91
N GLN A 115 5.58 13.21 29.75
CA GLN A 115 6.17 14.06 28.71
C GLN A 115 5.18 15.08 28.14
N THR A 116 5.64 16.32 28.14
CA THR A 116 5.03 17.56 27.70
C THR A 116 4.82 17.62 26.17
N SER A 117 3.54 17.67 25.77
CA SER A 117 2.88 18.32 24.61
C SER A 117 3.53 18.56 23.22
N SER A 118 4.74 18.10 22.88
CA SER A 118 5.41 18.49 21.61
C SER A 118 5.07 17.65 20.35
N ASP A 119 4.52 16.43 20.50
CA ASP A 119 4.36 15.48 19.38
C ASP A 119 2.92 15.07 19.02
N LYS A 120 1.90 15.77 19.55
CA LYS A 120 0.51 15.43 19.21
C LYS A 120 0.16 15.88 17.79
N ILE A 121 -0.37 14.95 16.99
CA ILE A 121 -0.94 15.24 15.66
C ILE A 121 -2.07 16.27 15.86
N PRO A 122 -2.10 17.37 15.08
CA PRO A 122 -3.17 18.36 15.17
C PRO A 122 -4.56 17.72 15.01
N SER A 123 -5.52 18.15 15.82
CA SER A 123 -6.89 17.60 15.79
C SER A 123 -7.58 17.77 14.43
N GLU A 124 -7.24 18.83 13.70
CA GLU A 124 -7.70 19.05 12.33
C GLU A 124 -7.13 18.02 11.35
N ASN A 125 -5.84 17.69 11.46
CA ASN A 125 -5.21 16.65 10.64
C ASN A 125 -5.82 15.28 10.92
N LEU A 126 -6.18 14.98 12.17
CA LEU A 126 -6.91 13.75 12.51
C LEU A 126 -8.27 13.68 11.80
N LYS A 127 -9.05 14.77 11.83
CA LYS A 127 -10.35 14.83 11.13
C LYS A 127 -10.21 14.68 9.62
N LEU A 128 -9.22 15.34 9.02
CA LEU A 128 -8.96 15.25 7.58
C LEU A 128 -8.46 13.84 7.18
N ALA A 129 -7.64 13.21 8.02
CA ALA A 129 -7.22 11.83 7.82
C ALA A 129 -8.42 10.88 7.82
N GLU A 130 -9.28 10.98 8.83
CA GLU A 130 -10.50 10.17 8.92
C GLU A 130 -11.43 10.40 7.72
N GLN A 131 -11.64 11.66 7.32
CA GLN A 131 -12.45 12.00 6.16
C GLN A 131 -11.90 11.36 4.87
N ALA A 132 -10.58 11.41 4.67
CA ALA A 132 -9.94 10.80 3.52
C ALA A 132 -10.06 9.27 3.54
N ALA A 133 -9.84 8.63 4.69
CA ALA A 133 -10.01 7.19 4.87
C ALA A 133 -11.46 6.73 4.61
N HIS A 134 -12.44 7.46 5.14
CA HIS A 134 -13.86 7.20 4.86
C HIS A 134 -14.21 7.32 3.38
N SER A 135 -13.65 8.34 2.71
CA SER A 135 -13.88 8.54 1.27
C SER A 135 -13.28 7.39 0.46
N ALA A 136 -12.11 6.89 0.86
CA ALA A 136 -11.51 5.70 0.25
C ALA A 136 -12.38 4.44 0.42
N LEU A 137 -12.97 4.24 1.61
CA LEU A 137 -13.85 3.09 1.87
C LEU A 137 -15.12 3.08 1.01
N LYS A 138 -15.67 4.25 0.66
CA LYS A 138 -16.81 4.32 -0.29
C LYS A 138 -16.44 3.81 -1.69
N LEU A 139 -15.16 3.88 -2.04
CA LEU A 139 -14.63 3.44 -3.34
C LEU A 139 -14.15 1.99 -3.31
N ALA A 140 -13.80 1.46 -2.13
CA ALA A 140 -13.34 0.08 -1.95
C ALA A 140 -14.32 -0.96 -2.52
N GLY A 141 -15.62 -0.80 -2.25
CA GLY A 141 -16.66 -1.70 -2.76
C GLY A 141 -16.95 -1.57 -4.26
N LYS A 142 -16.27 -0.64 -4.96
CA LYS A 142 -16.35 -0.46 -6.42
C LYS A 142 -15.13 -0.99 -7.14
N THR A 143 -14.20 -1.60 -6.41
CA THR A 143 -12.97 -2.12 -6.99
C THR A 143 -13.20 -3.44 -7.74
N SER A 144 -12.42 -3.69 -8.79
CA SER A 144 -12.54 -4.88 -9.64
C SER A 144 -11.77 -6.09 -9.11
N SER A 145 -10.97 -5.92 -8.05
CA SER A 145 -10.05 -6.95 -7.52
C SER A 145 -10.28 -7.14 -6.04
N ARG A 146 -10.63 -8.38 -5.65
CA ARG A 146 -10.84 -8.74 -4.25
C ARG A 146 -9.57 -8.55 -3.40
N LEU A 147 -8.40 -8.81 -3.99
CA LEU A 147 -7.11 -8.53 -3.38
C LEU A 147 -6.96 -7.04 -3.06
N THR A 148 -7.30 -6.16 -4.00
CA THR A 148 -7.22 -4.72 -3.82
C THR A 148 -8.21 -4.25 -2.75
N GLU A 149 -9.46 -4.72 -2.81
CA GLU A 149 -10.49 -4.38 -1.83
C GLU A 149 -10.06 -4.72 -0.41
N LEU A 150 -9.64 -5.97 -0.15
CA LEU A 150 -9.24 -6.39 1.20
C LEU A 150 -8.03 -5.59 1.70
N ASN A 151 -7.06 -5.29 0.84
CA ASN A 151 -5.91 -4.47 1.23
C ASN A 151 -6.31 -3.03 1.56
N ILE A 152 -7.26 -2.43 0.83
CA ILE A 152 -7.81 -1.11 1.16
C ILE A 152 -8.46 -1.11 2.55
N TYR A 153 -9.28 -2.11 2.86
CA TYR A 153 -9.91 -2.25 4.18
C TYR A 153 -8.87 -2.46 5.29
N PHE A 154 -7.85 -3.29 5.06
CA PHE A 154 -6.77 -3.49 6.02
C PHE A 154 -5.97 -2.21 6.28
N ILE A 155 -5.56 -1.50 5.23
CA ILE A 155 -4.84 -0.22 5.36
C ILE A 155 -5.70 0.80 6.11
N ALA A 156 -6.98 0.93 5.76
CA ALA A 156 -7.91 1.81 6.46
C ALA A 156 -8.04 1.45 7.95
N SER A 157 -8.09 0.16 8.30
CA SER A 157 -8.16 -0.26 9.71
C SER A 157 -6.92 0.18 10.50
N GLN A 158 -5.73 0.10 9.90
CA GLN A 158 -4.50 0.56 10.53
C GLN A 158 -4.49 2.09 10.71
N LEU A 159 -5.00 2.84 9.73
CA LEU A 159 -5.10 4.30 9.82
C LEU A 159 -6.11 4.74 10.89
N PHE A 160 -7.28 4.11 10.98
CA PHE A 160 -8.25 4.39 12.05
C PHE A 160 -7.73 3.98 13.43
N GLN A 161 -6.90 2.94 13.52
CA GLN A 161 -6.21 2.62 14.77
C GLN A 161 -5.29 3.77 15.21
N MET A 162 -4.58 4.41 14.28
CA MET A 162 -3.69 5.55 14.54
C MET A 162 -4.47 6.82 14.90
N THR A 163 -5.68 7.03 14.36
CA THR A 163 -6.53 8.18 14.75
C THR A 163 -7.26 7.96 16.08
N GLY A 164 -7.34 6.71 16.55
CA GLY A 164 -8.10 6.33 17.73
C GLY A 164 -9.58 6.05 17.47
N ASN A 165 -10.02 6.06 16.21
CA ASN A 165 -11.40 5.75 15.82
C ASN A 165 -11.68 4.24 15.90
N LYS A 166 -12.02 3.78 17.10
CA LYS A 166 -12.25 2.35 17.40
C LYS A 166 -13.43 1.73 16.66
N ILE A 167 -14.45 2.52 16.34
CA ILE A 167 -15.65 2.02 15.65
C ILE A 167 -15.29 1.62 14.22
N GLU A 168 -14.61 2.51 13.50
CA GLU A 168 -14.23 2.25 12.11
C GLU A 168 -13.07 1.26 12.00
N GLU A 169 -12.11 1.29 12.94
CA GLU A 169 -11.08 0.24 13.06
C GLU A 169 -11.74 -1.15 13.15
N GLN A 170 -12.71 -1.33 14.05
CA GLN A 170 -13.41 -2.60 14.22
C GLN A 170 -14.24 -2.99 13.00
N ARG A 171 -14.93 -2.03 12.38
CA ARG A 171 -15.74 -2.27 11.18
C ARG A 171 -14.86 -2.79 10.04
N CYS A 172 -13.73 -2.13 9.77
CA CYS A 172 -12.79 -2.57 8.73
C CYS A 172 -12.16 -3.92 9.08
N THR A 173 -11.81 -4.12 10.35
CA THR A 173 -11.23 -5.38 10.84
C THR A 173 -12.16 -6.55 10.62
N ARG A 174 -13.45 -6.40 10.97
CA ARG A 174 -14.46 -7.45 10.73
C ARG A 174 -14.55 -7.81 9.25
N PHE A 175 -14.51 -6.82 8.36
CA PHE A 175 -14.64 -7.06 6.92
C PHE A 175 -13.57 -8.02 6.38
N PHE A 176 -12.30 -7.79 6.68
CA PHE A 176 -11.24 -8.70 6.19
C PHE A 176 -11.11 -9.98 7.02
N GLU A 177 -11.42 -9.96 8.33
CA GLU A 177 -11.42 -11.18 9.16
C GLU A 177 -12.52 -12.16 8.73
N ASP A 178 -13.69 -11.66 8.33
CA ASP A 178 -14.76 -12.51 7.80
C ASP A 178 -14.35 -13.16 6.47
N ALA A 179 -13.62 -12.44 5.62
CA ALA A 179 -13.05 -12.98 4.38
C ALA A 179 -11.97 -14.05 4.67
N ILE A 180 -11.10 -13.82 5.66
CA ILE A 180 -10.11 -14.81 6.10
C ILE A 180 -10.82 -16.06 6.62
N LYS A 181 -11.81 -15.92 7.51
CA LYS A 181 -12.56 -17.06 8.07
C LYS A 181 -13.31 -17.86 7.00
N ALA A 182 -13.86 -17.18 5.98
CA ALA A 182 -14.47 -17.85 4.84
C ALA A 182 -13.45 -18.75 4.11
N CYS A 183 -12.23 -18.25 3.89
CA CYS A 183 -11.13 -19.00 3.30
C CYS A 183 -10.57 -20.12 4.20
N GLU A 184 -10.73 -20.01 5.53
CA GLU A 184 -10.34 -21.04 6.50
C GLU A 184 -11.41 -22.15 6.65
N SER A 185 -12.65 -21.89 6.21
CA SER A 185 -13.75 -22.85 6.29
C SER A 185 -13.53 -24.05 5.36
N LYS A 186 -14.25 -25.17 5.56
CA LYS A 186 -14.08 -26.37 4.70
C LYS A 186 -14.57 -26.22 3.25
N ALA A 187 -15.21 -25.11 2.89
CA ALA A 187 -15.75 -24.89 1.54
C ALA A 187 -14.65 -24.69 0.49
N PRO A 188 -14.82 -25.12 -0.77
CA PRO A 188 -13.83 -24.89 -1.83
C PRO A 188 -13.38 -23.43 -1.89
N THR A 189 -12.06 -23.20 -1.91
CA THR A 189 -11.49 -21.85 -1.87
C THR A 189 -11.33 -21.30 -3.28
N ILE A 190 -11.85 -20.10 -3.53
CA ILE A 190 -11.61 -19.37 -4.78
C ILE A 190 -10.16 -18.87 -4.76
N PRO A 191 -9.33 -19.12 -5.79
CA PRO A 191 -7.92 -18.74 -5.77
C PRO A 191 -7.67 -17.26 -5.46
N GLU A 192 -8.44 -16.36 -6.07
CA GLU A 192 -8.33 -14.91 -5.86
C GLU A 192 -8.61 -14.52 -4.41
N GLU A 193 -9.61 -15.15 -3.77
CA GLU A 193 -9.92 -14.91 -2.35
C GLU A 193 -8.83 -15.48 -1.43
N ALA A 194 -8.30 -16.66 -1.76
CA ALA A 194 -7.21 -17.28 -1.02
C ALA A 194 -5.96 -16.40 -1.01
N ILE A 195 -5.58 -15.89 -2.19
CA ILE A 195 -4.44 -14.97 -2.37
C ILE A 195 -4.69 -13.67 -1.62
N ALA A 196 -5.91 -13.12 -1.71
CA ALA A 196 -6.29 -11.90 -1.00
C ALA A 196 -6.19 -12.07 0.53
N ALA A 197 -6.79 -13.12 1.10
CA ALA A 197 -6.75 -13.41 2.54
C ALA A 197 -5.32 -13.68 3.01
N SER A 198 -4.55 -14.46 2.25
CA SER A 198 -3.14 -14.72 2.53
C SER A 198 -2.31 -13.43 2.56
N SER A 199 -2.56 -12.48 1.64
CA SER A 199 -1.83 -11.21 1.63
C SER A 199 -2.03 -10.41 2.92
N ILE A 200 -3.26 -10.33 3.43
CA ILE A 200 -3.58 -9.64 4.69
C ILE A 200 -2.87 -10.31 5.88
N LEU A 201 -2.93 -11.63 5.97
CA LEU A 201 -2.25 -12.38 7.03
C LEU A 201 -0.72 -12.16 6.99
N ASN A 202 -0.14 -12.11 5.78
CA ASN A 202 1.28 -11.81 5.61
C ASN A 202 1.63 -10.39 6.06
N SER A 203 0.79 -9.39 5.76
CA SER A 203 0.99 -8.02 6.24
C SER A 203 0.83 -7.88 7.76
N MET A 204 -0.10 -8.63 8.36
CA MET A 204 -0.22 -8.72 9.83
C MET A 204 1.03 -9.34 10.45
N ALA A 205 1.58 -10.40 9.85
CA ALA A 205 2.84 -11.01 10.27
C ALA A 205 4.02 -10.03 10.15
N TYR A 206 4.08 -9.27 9.05
CA TYR A 206 5.12 -8.27 8.78
C TYR A 206 5.12 -7.14 9.82
N GLY A 207 3.94 -6.68 10.25
CA GLY A 207 3.81 -5.70 11.32
C GLY A 207 4.43 -6.16 12.65
N LYS A 208 4.58 -7.48 12.86
CA LYS A 208 5.26 -8.07 14.03
C LYS A 208 6.76 -8.23 13.81
N ILE A 209 7.15 -8.89 12.73
CA ILE A 209 8.55 -9.14 12.38
C ILE A 209 8.75 -8.73 10.91
N PRO A 210 9.36 -7.56 10.65
CA PRO A 210 9.43 -6.98 9.31
C PRO A 210 10.54 -7.61 8.46
N VAL A 211 10.37 -8.89 8.11
CA VAL A 211 11.25 -9.62 7.18
C VAL A 211 10.58 -9.69 5.83
N ARG A 212 11.25 -9.13 4.82
CA ARG A 212 10.80 -9.18 3.43
C ARG A 212 11.61 -10.22 2.67
N ILE A 213 10.92 -11.17 2.06
CA ILE A 213 11.53 -12.16 1.18
C ILE A 213 11.38 -11.64 -0.25
N PRO A 214 12.48 -11.21 -0.90
CA PRO A 214 12.40 -10.72 -2.27
C PRO A 214 12.16 -11.87 -3.24
N ASP A 215 11.42 -11.61 -4.31
CA ASP A 215 11.29 -12.56 -5.41
C ASP A 215 12.63 -12.72 -6.14
N TYR A 216 13.47 -11.69 -6.19
CA TYR A 216 14.78 -11.74 -6.81
C TYR A 216 15.86 -11.21 -5.88
N VAL A 217 16.91 -12.01 -5.65
CA VAL A 217 18.13 -11.57 -4.97
C VAL A 217 19.17 -11.29 -6.03
N ASP A 218 19.61 -10.04 -6.15
CA ASP A 218 20.78 -9.71 -6.96
C ASP A 218 21.99 -10.41 -6.35
N PRO A 219 22.70 -11.30 -7.06
CA PRO A 219 23.90 -11.97 -6.55
C PRO A 219 25.00 -11.00 -6.12
N ARG A 220 24.96 -9.75 -6.59
CA ARG A 220 25.89 -8.67 -6.22
C ARG A 220 25.45 -7.90 -4.98
N SER A 221 24.20 -8.07 -4.55
CA SER A 221 23.69 -7.49 -3.31
C SER A 221 24.15 -8.34 -2.13
N SER A 222 25.26 -7.95 -1.50
CA SER A 222 25.75 -8.53 -0.24
C SER A 222 24.92 -8.15 1.00
N ARG A 223 23.76 -7.50 0.83
CA ARG A 223 22.90 -7.09 1.95
C ARG A 223 22.24 -8.30 2.58
N THR A 224 22.82 -8.78 3.67
CA THR A 224 22.08 -9.58 4.65
C THR A 224 20.91 -8.75 5.18
N PRO A 225 19.69 -9.31 5.24
CA PRO A 225 18.55 -8.63 5.85
C PRO A 225 18.91 -8.26 7.30
N THR A 226 18.85 -6.99 7.65
CA THR A 226 19.02 -6.58 9.06
C THR A 226 17.72 -6.90 9.79
N VAL A 227 17.71 -8.05 10.48
CA VAL A 227 16.59 -8.44 11.34
C VAL A 227 16.73 -7.69 12.67
N LYS A 228 15.71 -6.89 13.02
CA LYS A 228 15.66 -6.26 14.34
C LYS A 228 15.48 -7.34 15.42
N PRO A 229 16.06 -7.18 16.62
CA PRO A 229 15.76 -8.08 17.74
C PRO A 229 14.24 -8.18 17.96
N PHE A 230 13.77 -9.39 18.22
CA PHE A 230 12.37 -9.69 18.48
C PHE A 230 12.25 -10.65 19.66
N THR A 231 11.10 -10.63 20.31
CA THR A 231 10.74 -11.52 21.41
C THR A 231 10.15 -12.83 20.89
N GLU A 232 10.19 -13.87 21.73
CA GLU A 232 9.55 -15.15 21.39
C GLU A 232 8.01 -15.01 21.23
N GLU A 233 7.38 -14.06 21.92
CA GLU A 233 5.95 -13.76 21.74
C GLU A 233 5.67 -13.13 20.37
N GLU A 234 6.51 -12.19 19.93
CA GLU A 234 6.42 -11.62 18.58
C GLU A 234 6.64 -12.68 17.51
N PHE A 235 7.58 -13.60 17.73
CA PHE A 235 7.81 -14.75 16.85
C PHE A 235 6.56 -15.62 16.73
N LYS A 236 6.03 -16.12 17.85
CA LYS A 236 4.83 -16.97 17.85
C LYS A 236 3.62 -16.28 17.24
N SER A 237 3.43 -14.98 17.53
CA SER A 237 2.33 -14.21 16.96
C SER A 237 2.50 -14.02 15.45
N SER A 238 3.71 -13.70 14.97
CA SER A 238 3.98 -13.54 13.53
C SER A 238 3.84 -14.87 12.79
N GLU A 239 4.40 -15.93 13.35
CA GLU A 239 4.32 -17.29 12.84
C GLU A 239 2.88 -17.78 12.73
N ALA A 240 2.03 -17.53 13.73
CA ALA A 240 0.63 -17.91 13.68
C ALA A 240 -0.09 -17.33 12.45
N PHE A 241 0.18 -16.08 12.07
CA PHE A 241 -0.39 -15.49 10.85
C PHE A 241 0.20 -16.12 9.58
N LYS A 242 1.52 -16.38 9.54
CA LYS A 242 2.18 -17.07 8.43
C LYS A 242 1.61 -18.47 8.19
N LEU A 243 1.41 -19.24 9.25
CA LEU A 243 0.86 -20.60 9.18
C LEU A 243 -0.60 -20.60 8.73
N ARG A 244 -1.43 -19.66 9.22
CA ARG A 244 -2.80 -19.46 8.72
C ARG A 244 -2.80 -19.15 7.22
N SER A 245 -1.90 -18.27 6.77
CA SER A 245 -1.75 -17.92 5.36
C SER A 245 -1.42 -19.13 4.50
N ILE A 246 -0.44 -19.95 4.90
CA ILE A 246 -0.10 -21.18 4.18
C ILE A 246 -1.27 -22.17 4.19
N ALA A 247 -1.94 -22.37 5.33
CA ALA A 247 -3.06 -23.30 5.42
C ALA A 247 -4.20 -22.96 4.44
N ILE A 248 -4.42 -21.67 4.16
CA ILE A 248 -5.36 -21.22 3.13
C ILE A 248 -4.84 -21.57 1.72
N LEU A 249 -3.59 -21.24 1.41
CA LEU A 249 -3.00 -21.47 0.08
C LEU A 249 -2.76 -22.95 -0.23
N ASP A 250 -2.57 -23.79 0.78
CA ASP A 250 -2.36 -25.23 0.63
C ASP A 250 -3.57 -25.98 0.04
N ARG A 251 -4.73 -25.31 0.06
CA ARG A 251 -5.98 -25.80 -0.51
C ARG A 251 -6.05 -25.59 -2.02
N LEU A 252 -5.16 -24.78 -2.57
CA LEU A 252 -5.02 -24.59 -4.01
C LEU A 252 -4.33 -25.80 -4.66
N PRO A 253 -4.52 -26.02 -5.98
CA PRO A 253 -3.84 -27.08 -6.71
C PRO A 253 -2.32 -27.05 -6.51
N SER A 254 -1.67 -28.21 -6.53
CA SER A 254 -0.22 -28.33 -6.28
C SER A 254 0.66 -27.58 -7.30
N ASN A 255 0.12 -27.31 -8.51
CA ASN A 255 0.78 -26.52 -9.54
C ASN A 255 0.54 -25.01 -9.43
N ASN A 256 -0.28 -24.56 -8.48
CA ASN A 256 -0.53 -23.14 -8.25
C ASN A 256 0.76 -22.43 -7.79
N HIS A 257 1.04 -21.27 -8.41
CA HIS A 257 2.25 -20.50 -8.15
C HIS A 257 2.29 -19.96 -6.72
N ASP A 258 1.20 -19.35 -6.24
CA ASP A 258 1.12 -18.72 -4.92
C ASP A 258 1.28 -19.73 -3.79
N ARG A 259 0.73 -20.94 -3.93
CA ARG A 259 0.95 -22.05 -2.99
C ARG A 259 2.43 -22.40 -2.87
N ARG A 260 3.10 -22.64 -4.00
CA ARG A 260 4.54 -22.97 -4.01
C ARG A 260 5.36 -21.82 -3.46
N LYS A 261 5.05 -20.59 -3.87
CA LYS A 261 5.70 -19.36 -3.39
C LYS A 261 5.56 -19.20 -1.87
N ALA A 262 4.42 -19.54 -1.29
CA ALA A 262 4.19 -19.41 0.15
C ALA A 262 5.11 -20.33 0.99
N HIS A 263 5.33 -21.58 0.57
CA HIS A 263 6.29 -22.46 1.25
C HIS A 263 7.73 -21.99 1.07
N ARG A 264 8.09 -21.52 -0.13
CA ARG A 264 9.40 -20.89 -0.39
C ARG A 264 9.62 -19.68 0.52
N ASP A 265 8.66 -18.77 0.58
CA ASP A 265 8.76 -17.55 1.36
C ASP A 265 8.79 -17.84 2.86
N LEU A 266 8.06 -18.85 3.35
CA LEU A 266 8.13 -19.25 4.76
C LEU A 266 9.44 -19.95 5.11
N ALA A 267 9.98 -20.81 4.24
CA ALA A 267 11.29 -21.41 4.44
C ALA A 267 12.37 -20.34 4.59
N LEU A 268 12.44 -19.38 3.66
CA LEU A 268 13.40 -18.28 3.70
C LEU A 268 13.18 -17.34 4.89
N TRP A 269 11.92 -17.15 5.32
CA TRP A 269 11.61 -16.40 6.53
C TRP A 269 12.17 -17.08 7.77
N TYR A 270 11.98 -18.40 7.92
CA TYR A 270 12.55 -19.16 9.03
C TYR A 270 14.08 -19.14 9.03
N GLU A 271 14.74 -19.30 7.87
CA GLU A 271 16.20 -19.18 7.75
C GLU A 271 16.70 -17.80 8.18
N THR A 272 16.03 -16.75 7.73
CA THR A 272 16.35 -15.37 8.10
C THR A 272 16.26 -15.15 9.61
N LEU A 273 15.40 -15.89 10.31
CA LEU A 273 15.24 -15.85 11.76
C LEU A 273 16.06 -16.92 12.52
N GLY A 274 16.89 -17.71 11.82
CA GLY A 274 17.70 -18.77 12.42
C GLY A 274 16.93 -20.01 12.87
N LYS A 275 15.69 -20.22 12.40
CA LYS A 275 14.83 -21.36 12.73
C LYS A 275 15.00 -22.50 11.72
N ASN A 276 16.22 -23.02 11.61
CA ASN A 276 16.64 -23.91 10.51
C ASN A 276 15.82 -25.21 10.39
N GLU A 277 15.39 -25.81 11.51
CA GLU A 277 14.57 -27.04 11.47
C GLU A 277 13.20 -26.79 10.83
N LEU A 278 12.57 -25.65 11.12
CA LEU A 278 11.29 -25.25 10.53
C LEU A 278 11.45 -24.88 9.05
N ALA A 279 12.57 -24.24 8.70
CA ALA A 279 12.90 -23.96 7.32
C ALA A 279 12.99 -25.25 6.50
N GLU A 280 13.70 -26.27 7.00
CA GLU A 280 13.87 -27.54 6.31
C GLU A 280 12.53 -28.27 6.09
N GLN A 281 11.62 -28.22 7.08
CA GLN A 281 10.28 -28.77 6.91
C GLN A 281 9.52 -28.13 5.74
N GLN A 282 9.58 -26.80 5.62
CA GLN A 282 8.92 -26.08 4.53
C GLN A 282 9.58 -26.33 3.18
N LYS A 283 10.92 -26.46 3.13
CA LYS A 283 11.64 -26.88 1.92
C LYS A 283 11.17 -28.24 1.43
N GLN A 284 11.01 -29.22 2.31
CA GLN A 284 10.53 -30.54 1.92
C GLN A 284 9.12 -30.51 1.32
N VAL A 285 8.22 -29.71 1.89
CA VAL A 285 6.88 -29.51 1.30
C VAL A 285 7.00 -28.90 -0.10
N LEU A 286 7.80 -27.84 -0.26
CA LEU A 286 8.02 -27.22 -1.57
C LEU A 286 8.62 -28.20 -2.59
N PHE A 287 9.64 -28.97 -2.21
CA PHE A 287 10.28 -29.95 -3.08
C PHE A 287 9.30 -31.01 -3.56
N ASN A 288 8.38 -31.44 -2.68
CA ASN A 288 7.32 -32.37 -3.05
C ASN A 288 6.29 -31.73 -4.00
N LEU A 289 5.95 -30.44 -3.82
CA LEU A 289 5.01 -29.72 -4.70
C LEU A 289 5.58 -29.44 -6.09
N VAL A 290 6.89 -29.22 -6.20
CA VAL A 290 7.58 -28.91 -7.45
C VAL A 290 8.09 -30.17 -8.14
N GLY A 291 8.39 -31.23 -7.39
CA GLY A 291 9.05 -32.44 -7.89
C GLY A 291 10.56 -32.28 -8.10
N ILE A 292 11.17 -31.25 -7.49
CA ILE A 292 12.59 -30.92 -7.60
C ILE A 292 13.18 -30.82 -6.19
N ARG A 293 14.26 -31.58 -5.91
CA ARG A 293 14.97 -31.60 -4.62
C ARG A 293 16.30 -30.84 -4.71
N ASP A 294 16.22 -29.57 -5.08
CA ASP A 294 17.39 -28.71 -5.27
C ASP A 294 17.08 -27.34 -4.66
N GLU A 295 17.93 -26.86 -3.76
CA GLU A 295 17.74 -25.58 -3.08
C GLU A 295 17.81 -24.37 -4.02
N SER A 296 18.40 -24.51 -5.21
CA SER A 296 18.41 -23.44 -6.21
C SER A 296 17.00 -22.99 -6.61
N ILE A 297 15.98 -23.83 -6.47
CA ILE A 297 14.59 -23.45 -6.77
C ILE A 297 14.01 -22.44 -5.77
N LEU A 298 14.66 -22.24 -4.61
CA LEU A 298 14.28 -21.20 -3.65
C LEU A 298 14.56 -19.79 -4.21
N ASN A 299 15.38 -19.68 -5.25
CA ASN A 299 15.75 -18.41 -5.85
C ASN A 299 15.38 -18.45 -7.35
N PRO A 300 14.31 -17.75 -7.78
CA PRO A 300 13.94 -17.78 -9.18
C PRO A 300 15.01 -17.09 -10.03
N GLN A 301 15.12 -17.56 -11.26
CA GLN A 301 16.14 -17.12 -12.20
C GLN A 301 15.68 -15.88 -12.94
N PRO A 302 16.58 -14.97 -13.37
CA PRO A 302 16.18 -13.89 -14.27
C PRO A 302 15.67 -14.48 -15.60
N ALA A 303 14.60 -13.91 -16.16
CA ALA A 303 14.03 -14.28 -17.46
C ALA A 303 14.36 -13.27 -18.58
N GLY A 304 14.96 -12.13 -18.22
CA GLY A 304 15.10 -10.95 -19.09
C GLY A 304 13.98 -9.92 -18.88
N CYS A 305 14.24 -8.66 -19.23
CA CYS A 305 13.32 -7.52 -19.14
C CYS A 305 12.58 -7.37 -17.78
N GLY A 306 13.21 -7.77 -16.67
CA GLY A 306 12.65 -7.70 -15.31
C GLY A 306 11.72 -8.85 -14.90
N SER A 307 11.47 -9.81 -15.79
CA SER A 307 10.74 -11.04 -15.46
C SER A 307 11.65 -12.07 -14.79
N VAL A 308 11.04 -12.99 -14.04
CA VAL A 308 11.73 -14.11 -13.38
C VAL A 308 11.11 -15.43 -13.81
N VAL A 309 11.92 -16.49 -13.84
CA VAL A 309 11.47 -17.86 -14.06
C VAL A 309 11.57 -18.65 -12.77
N TRP A 310 10.47 -19.29 -12.44
CA TRP A 310 10.31 -20.07 -11.23
C TRP A 310 10.45 -21.57 -11.50
N TRP A 311 10.78 -22.31 -10.45
CA TRP A 311 10.65 -23.78 -10.39
C TRP A 311 11.45 -24.55 -11.45
N THR A 312 12.61 -24.02 -11.88
CA THR A 312 13.53 -24.70 -12.81
C THR A 312 14.97 -24.60 -12.34
N ILE A 313 15.75 -25.66 -12.57
CA ILE A 313 17.20 -25.72 -12.32
C ILE A 313 17.98 -25.31 -13.57
N GLU A 314 17.44 -25.58 -14.76
CA GLU A 314 18.13 -25.29 -16.01
C GLU A 314 18.36 -23.79 -16.17
N ARG A 315 19.62 -23.40 -16.36
CA ARG A 315 19.96 -22.00 -16.62
C ARG A 315 19.42 -21.57 -17.96
N ILE A 316 18.49 -20.62 -17.95
CA ILE A 316 17.92 -20.06 -19.16
C ILE A 316 18.98 -19.22 -19.85
N LYS A 317 19.50 -19.70 -20.99
CA LYS A 317 20.42 -18.95 -21.84
C LYS A 317 19.64 -17.83 -22.54
N HIS A 318 19.77 -16.60 -22.06
CA HIS A 318 19.11 -15.45 -22.71
C HIS A 318 19.73 -15.17 -24.08
N LYS A 319 18.90 -15.19 -25.13
CA LYS A 319 19.17 -14.41 -26.35
C LYS A 319 18.59 -13.01 -26.10
N PHE A 320 19.43 -12.04 -25.79
CA PHE A 320 19.02 -10.66 -25.54
C PHE A 320 18.32 -10.07 -26.78
N MET A 321 16.99 -9.98 -26.75
CA MET A 321 16.21 -9.10 -27.61
C MET A 321 15.02 -8.56 -26.80
N CYS A 322 15.28 -7.77 -25.75
CA CYS A 322 14.27 -6.82 -25.29
C CYS A 322 14.25 -5.70 -26.33
N GLY A 323 13.30 -5.72 -27.25
CA GLY A 323 13.11 -4.65 -28.23
C GLY A 323 12.86 -3.33 -27.51
N VAL A 324 13.60 -2.29 -27.88
CA VAL A 324 13.25 -0.91 -27.55
C VAL A 324 12.03 -0.59 -28.41
N GLY A 325 10.84 -0.72 -27.84
CA GLY A 325 9.57 -0.32 -28.45
C GLY A 325 9.04 0.92 -27.76
#